data_AF-A0A0L0GF90-F1
#
_entry.id   AF-A0A0L0GF90-F1
#
_cell.length_a   1.000
_cell.length_b   1.000
_cell.length_c   1.000
_cell.angle_alpha   90.00
_cell.angle_beta   90.00
_cell.angle_gamma   90.00
#
_symmetry.space_group_name_H-M   'P 1'
#
loop_
_entity.id
_entity.type
_entity.pdbx_description
1 polymer ?
#
loop_
_entity_poly.entity_id
_entity_poly.type
_entity_poly.pdbx_seq_one_letter_code
_entity_poly.pdbx_strand_id
1 'polypeptide(L)'
;MTISVENDVYTAVLEAQERISSHIYTTPLEYSHYLSAACGGGAKVYLKLESEQRSGSFKARGAFNKVMKSVEQAAHSDQTDAK
;
A
#
# COMPACT_ATOMS: atom_id res chain seq x y z
N MET A 1 28.83 -16.26 5.44
CA MET A 1 28.31 -15.01 4.87
C MET A 1 26.91 -15.31 4.36
N THR A 2 25.94 -15.34 5.28
CA THR A 2 24.61 -15.87 5.02
C THR A 2 23.72 -14.70 4.60
N ILE A 3 23.44 -14.59 3.30
CA ILE A 3 22.34 -13.75 2.82
C ILE A 3 21.11 -14.65 2.85
N SER A 4 20.38 -14.59 3.95
CA SER A 4 18.98 -15.01 4.00
C SER A 4 18.21 -13.72 4.21
N VAL A 5 17.81 -13.06 3.12
CA VAL A 5 16.85 -11.95 3.22
C VAL A 5 15.52 -12.59 3.61
N GLU A 6 15.32 -12.70 4.91
CA GLU A 6 14.01 -12.97 5.48
C GLU A 6 13.07 -11.88 4.96
N ASN A 7 11.97 -12.31 4.35
CA ASN A 7 11.06 -11.47 3.59
C ASN A 7 10.34 -10.50 4.53
N ASP A 8 11.00 -9.38 4.87
CA ASP A 8 10.45 -8.39 5.79
C ASP A 8 9.26 -7.67 5.13
N VAL A 9 8.07 -8.09 5.53
CA VAL A 9 6.80 -7.51 5.07
C VAL A 9 6.76 -6.01 5.39
N TYR A 10 7.36 -5.58 6.50
CA TYR A 10 7.36 -4.17 6.88
C TYR A 10 8.13 -3.33 5.86
N THR A 11 9.38 -3.68 5.56
CA THR A 11 10.20 -3.01 4.54
C THR A 11 9.53 -3.07 3.17
N ALA A 12 8.99 -4.23 2.77
CA ALA A 12 8.30 -4.38 1.48
C ALA A 12 7.07 -3.47 1.36
N VAL A 13 6.35 -3.21 2.46
CA VAL A 13 5.22 -2.27 2.50
C VAL A 13 5.68 -0.82 2.38
N LEU A 14 6.81 -0.45 3.02
CA LEU A 14 7.39 0.90 2.89
C LEU A 14 7.82 1.19 1.45
N GLU A 15 8.56 0.27 0.83
CA GLU A 15 8.95 0.38 -0.58
C GLU A 15 7.74 0.47 -1.52
N ALA A 16 6.69 -0.31 -1.23
CA ALA A 16 5.44 -0.24 -1.97
C ALA A 16 4.76 1.12 -1.81
N GLN A 17 4.75 1.69 -0.60
CA GLN A 17 4.16 2.99 -0.31
C GLN A 17 4.85 4.11 -1.08
N GLU A 18 6.18 4.11 -1.13
CA GLU A 18 6.95 5.09 -1.91
C GLU A 18 6.61 4.98 -3.40
N ARG A 19 6.67 3.76 -3.96
CA ARG A 19 6.41 3.47 -5.38
C ARG A 19 5.04 3.94 -5.86
N ILE A 20 3.99 3.72 -5.04
CA ILE A 20 2.61 4.01 -5.45
C ILE A 20 2.10 5.38 -5.03
N SER A 21 2.82 6.12 -4.17
CA SER A 21 2.37 7.34 -3.49
C SER A 21 1.73 8.39 -4.43
N SER A 22 2.29 8.59 -5.62
CA SER A 22 1.80 9.54 -6.63
C SER A 22 0.57 9.04 -7.41
N HIS A 23 0.22 7.76 -7.31
CA HIS A 23 -0.84 7.11 -8.08
C HIS A 23 -2.09 6.78 -7.24
N ILE A 24 -2.03 6.92 -5.92
CA ILE A 24 -3.14 6.62 -5.01
C ILE A 24 -3.58 7.88 -4.27
N TYR A 25 -4.81 7.87 -3.75
CA TYR A 25 -5.26 8.89 -2.83
C TYR A 25 -4.83 8.58 -1.39
N THR A 26 -4.49 9.63 -0.65
CA THR A 26 -4.45 9.59 0.81
C THR A 26 -5.89 9.65 1.31
N THR A 27 -6.49 8.49 1.47
CA THR A 27 -7.88 8.33 1.93
C THR A 27 -8.05 8.88 3.35
N PRO A 28 -9.20 9.47 3.69
CA PRO A 28 -9.47 9.97 5.04
C PRO A 28 -9.41 8.88 6.12
N LEU A 29 -9.08 9.30 7.34
CA LEU A 29 -9.25 8.49 8.55
C LEU A 29 -10.31 9.17 9.41
N GLU A 30 -11.53 8.64 9.36
CA GLU A 30 -12.70 9.27 9.97
C GLU A 30 -13.02 8.66 11.33
N TYR A 31 -13.36 9.49 12.31
CA TYR A 31 -13.83 9.02 13.60
C TYR A 31 -15.30 8.61 13.51
N SER A 32 -15.62 7.40 13.99
CA SER A 32 -17.00 6.94 14.04
C SER A 32 -17.58 7.09 15.44
N HIS A 33 -18.39 8.12 15.65
CA HIS A 33 -19.15 8.30 16.90
C HIS A 33 -20.03 7.09 17.20
N TYR A 34 -20.74 6.59 16.18
CA TYR A 34 -21.65 5.46 16.31
C TYR A 34 -20.91 4.18 16.74
N LEU A 35 -19.84 3.80 16.04
CA LEU A 35 -19.10 2.57 16.37
C LEU A 35 -18.36 2.69 17.71
N SER A 36 -17.82 3.88 18.02
CA SER A 36 -17.19 4.13 19.33
C SER A 36 -18.19 3.99 20.48
N ALA A 37 -19.42 4.49 20.31
CA ALA A 37 -20.49 4.31 21.28
C ALA A 37 -20.94 2.83 21.37
N ALA A 38 -21.03 2.13 20.24
CA ALA A 38 -21.40 0.71 20.19
C ALA A 38 -20.40 -0.19 20.93
N CYS A 39 -19.13 0.21 21.05
CA CYS A 39 -18.12 -0.46 21.86
C CYS A 39 -18.21 -0.15 23.36
N GLY A 40 -19.34 0.33 23.87
CA GLY A 40 -19.54 0.67 25.28
C GLY A 40 -18.91 2.00 25.70
N GLY A 41 -18.59 2.88 24.75
CA GLY A 41 -18.10 4.25 25.00
C GLY A 41 -16.64 4.37 25.44
N GLY A 42 -15.96 3.25 25.73
CA GLY A 42 -14.55 3.25 26.14
C GLY A 42 -13.55 3.19 24.97
N ALA A 43 -13.97 2.72 23.80
CA ALA A 43 -13.09 2.56 22.63
C ALA A 43 -13.31 3.68 21.61
N LYS A 44 -12.21 4.22 21.06
CA LYS A 44 -12.24 5.16 19.94
C LYS A 44 -12.07 4.40 18.62
N VAL A 45 -13.11 4.37 17.81
CA VAL A 45 -13.12 3.66 16.52
C VAL A 45 -12.92 4.66 15.38
N TYR A 46 -11.95 4.37 14.53
CA TYR A 46 -11.65 5.13 13.32
C TYR A 46 -11.78 4.24 12.09
N LEU A 47 -12.26 4.83 11.00
CA LEU A 47 -12.48 4.16 9.73
C LEU A 47 -11.52 4.72 8.69
N LYS A 48 -10.70 3.83 8.11
CA LYS A 48 -9.88 4.17 6.96
C LYS A 48 -10.73 4.00 5.70
N LEU A 49 -11.11 5.10 5.06
CA LEU A 49 -12.10 5.09 3.97
C LEU A 49 -11.48 4.67 2.63
N GLU A 50 -11.05 3.42 2.52
CA GLU A 50 -10.54 2.86 1.26
C GLU A 50 -11.60 2.71 0.16
N SER A 51 -12.89 2.90 0.49
CA SER A 51 -13.95 3.08 -0.51
C SER A 51 -13.71 4.31 -1.39
N GLU A 52 -13.09 5.36 -0.86
CA GLU A 52 -12.81 6.61 -1.59
C GLU A 52 -11.51 6.54 -2.39
N GLN A 53 -10.85 5.38 -2.42
CA GLN A 53 -9.70 5.18 -3.29
C GLN A 53 -10.13 5.16 -4.76
N ARG A 54 -9.21 5.45 -5.70
CA ARG A 54 -9.48 5.54 -7.16
C ARG A 54 -10.40 4.47 -7.75
N SER A 55 -10.31 3.22 -7.27
CA SER A 55 -11.08 2.08 -7.78
C SER A 55 -12.30 1.71 -6.92
N GLY A 56 -12.73 2.56 -5.99
CA GLY A 56 -13.80 2.24 -5.04
C GLY A 56 -13.40 1.26 -3.93
N SER A 57 -12.12 0.89 -3.83
CA SER A 57 -11.62 -0.07 -2.83
C SER A 57 -10.09 0.01 -2.68
N PHE A 58 -9.57 -0.66 -1.65
CA PHE A 58 -8.12 -0.73 -1.36
C PHE A 58 -7.27 -1.39 -2.47
N LYS A 59 -7.89 -2.08 -3.43
CA LYS A 59 -7.19 -2.89 -4.45
C LYS A 59 -6.30 -2.06 -5.37
N ALA A 60 -6.61 -0.79 -5.59
CA ALA A 60 -5.76 0.11 -6.38
C ALA A 60 -4.31 0.09 -5.89
N ARG A 61 -4.08 0.03 -4.57
CA ARG A 61 -2.73 0.03 -3.98
C ARG A 61 -1.90 -1.14 -4.47
N GLY A 62 -2.44 -2.35 -4.37
CA GLY A 62 -1.77 -3.58 -4.80
C GLY A 62 -1.59 -3.68 -6.31
N ALA A 63 -2.61 -3.24 -7.07
CA ALA A 63 -2.56 -3.23 -8.53
C ALA A 63 -1.43 -2.32 -9.05
N PHE A 64 -1.37 -1.07 -8.57
CA PHE A 64 -0.30 -0.15 -8.94
C PHE A 64 1.07 -0.68 -8.54
N ASN A 65 1.22 -1.19 -7.31
CA ASN A 65 2.51 -1.71 -6.85
C ASN A 65 3.02 -2.84 -7.76
N LYS A 66 2.14 -3.77 -8.14
CA LYS A 66 2.50 -4.90 -9.01
C LYS A 66 2.91 -4.43 -10.40
N VAL A 67 2.11 -3.56 -11.03
CA VAL A 67 2.38 -3.06 -12.38
C VAL A 67 3.70 -2.29 -12.42
N MET A 68 3.88 -1.34 -11.51
CA MET A 68 5.08 -0.49 -11.46
C MET A 68 6.34 -1.32 -11.20
N LYS A 69 6.28 -2.30 -10.29
CA LYS A 69 7.41 -3.20 -10.03
C LYS A 69 7.78 -4.03 -11.27
N SER A 70 6.80 -4.46 -12.07
CA SER A 70 7.06 -5.17 -13.33
C SER A 70 7.67 -4.26 -14.40
N VAL A 71 7.28 -2.99 -14.46
CA VAL A 71 7.91 -2.00 -15.37
C VAL A 71 9.35 -1.71 -14.95
N GLU A 72 9.61 -1.53 -13.66
CA GLU A 72 10.98 -1.39 -13.11
C GLU A 72 11.86 -2.58 -13.52
N GLN A 73 11.37 -3.80 -13.38
CA GLN A 73 12.10 -5.02 -13.74
C GLN A 73 12.44 -5.10 -15.24
N ALA A 74 11.50 -4.76 -16.11
CA ALA A 74 11.72 -4.75 -17.56
C ALA A 74 12.76 -3.70 -17.99
N ALA A 75 12.74 -2.51 -17.36
CA ALA A 75 13.73 -1.46 -17.64
C ALA A 75 15.16 -1.85 -17.23
N HIS A 76 15.32 -2.75 -16.24
CA HIS A 76 16.62 -3.26 -15.82
C HIS A 76 17.14 -4.40 -16.70
N SER A 77 16.26 -5.20 -17.32
CA SER A 77 16.68 -6.26 -18.26
C SER A 77 17.21 -5.71 -19.59
N ASP A 78 16.65 -4.60 -20.08
CA ASP A 78 17.08 -3.98 -21.35
C ASP A 78 18.51 -3.39 -21.28
N GLN A 79 19.05 -3.13 -20.08
CA GLN A 79 20.41 -2.62 -19.90
C GLN A 79 21.47 -3.73 -19.86
N THR A 80 21.08 -4.99 -19.64
CA THR A 80 21.99 -6.14 -19.62
C THR A 80 22.27 -6.75 -20.99
N ASP A 81 21.42 -6.50 -21.99
CA ASP A 81 21.57 -7.05 -23.35
C ASP A 81 22.37 -6.14 -24.31
N ALA A 82 22.87 -5.00 -23.84
CA ALA A 82 23.71 -4.07 -24.59
C ALA A 82 25.22 -4.19 -24.27
N LYS A 83 25.66 -5.32 -23.69
CA LYS A 83 27.07 -5.63 -23.43
C LYS A 83 27.52 -6.91 -24.12
#